data_AF-A0A9P6AJ86-F1
#
_entry.id   AF-A0A9P6AJ86-F1
#
_cell.length_a   1.000
_cell.length_b   1.000
_cell.length_c   1.000
_cell.angle_alpha   90.00
_cell.angle_beta   90.00
_cell.angle_gamma   90.00
#
_symmetry.space_group_name_H-M   'P 1'
#
loop_
_entity.id
_entity.type
_entity.pdbx_description
1 polymer ?
#
loop_
_entity_poly.entity_id
_entity_poly.type
_entity_poly.pdbx_seq_one_letter_code
_entity_poly.pdbx_strand_id
1 'polypeptide(L)'
;MEVLISCLFQLKHPAIVKVICKQFQNFCAISVPVSHVLVKSQILGIIQSHAPKLLKDQKFKCSDTFIHKFLHSKLQWFMCTSTQVMQKTPDNWEKLCEDMFMHFIYYIKIFDIPAELIINADQTGICLIPVGNKTWACTGSKQVNTFAKDEKRQFSLMVVSSAASIILPFQAIIKGKT
;
A
#
# COMPACT_ATOMS: atom_id res chain seq x y z
N MET A 1 -16.16 -28.31 -6.64
CA MET A 1 -14.89 -29.08 -6.78
C MET A 1 -13.71 -28.44 -6.06
N GLU A 2 -13.46 -27.13 -6.17
CA GLU A 2 -12.30 -26.47 -5.52
C GLU A 2 -12.27 -26.55 -3.97
N VAL A 3 -13.44 -26.63 -3.31
CA VAL A 3 -13.56 -26.69 -1.84
C VAL A 3 -12.94 -27.97 -1.26
N LEU A 4 -13.09 -29.09 -1.97
CA LEU A 4 -12.49 -30.37 -1.58
C LEU A 4 -10.97 -30.31 -1.76
N ILE A 5 -10.48 -29.64 -2.81
CA ILE A 5 -9.05 -29.54 -3.11
C ILE A 5 -8.30 -28.74 -2.04
N SER A 6 -8.88 -27.65 -1.52
CA SER A 6 -8.25 -26.87 -0.45
C SER A 6 -8.11 -27.66 0.86
N CYS A 7 -9.16 -28.36 1.28
CA CYS A 7 -9.12 -29.19 2.50
C CYS A 7 -8.23 -30.42 2.31
N LEU A 8 -8.27 -31.07 1.15
CA LEU A 8 -7.44 -32.23 0.83
C LEU A 8 -5.95 -31.88 0.78
N PHE A 9 -5.57 -30.71 0.25
CA PHE A 9 -4.18 -30.25 0.29
C PHE A 9 -3.69 -30.07 1.73
N GLN A 10 -4.51 -29.44 2.57
CA GLN A 10 -4.17 -29.21 3.97
C GLN A 10 -4.01 -30.51 4.78
N LEU A 11 -4.86 -31.50 4.52
CA LEU A 11 -4.81 -32.81 5.16
C LEU A 11 -3.62 -33.67 4.68
N LYS A 12 -3.27 -33.59 3.39
CA LYS A 12 -2.20 -34.40 2.80
C LYS A 12 -0.79 -33.87 3.07
N HIS A 13 -0.62 -32.57 3.29
CA HIS A 13 0.69 -31.93 3.44
C HIS A 13 0.81 -31.03 4.68
N PRO A 14 0.62 -31.57 5.91
CA PRO A 14 0.61 -30.77 7.12
C PRO A 14 1.95 -30.07 7.40
N ALA A 15 3.07 -30.67 7.00
CA ALA A 15 4.41 -30.08 7.16
C ALA A 15 4.58 -28.79 6.35
N ILE A 16 4.13 -28.79 5.09
CA ILE A 16 4.19 -27.62 4.19
C ILE A 16 3.30 -26.50 4.73
N VAL A 17 2.09 -26.84 5.19
CA VAL A 17 1.16 -25.87 5.79
C VAL A 17 1.77 -25.19 7.01
N LYS A 18 2.47 -25.93 7.88
CA LYS A 18 3.15 -25.34 9.06
C LYS A 18 4.22 -24.32 8.65
N VAL A 19 5.01 -24.61 7.63
CA VAL A 19 6.05 -23.69 7.11
C VAL A 19 5.41 -22.42 6.55
N ILE A 20 4.35 -22.57 5.75
CA ILE A 20 3.60 -21.46 5.17
C ILE A 20 3.02 -20.57 6.28
N CYS A 21 2.34 -21.16 7.28
CA CYS A 21 1.75 -20.40 8.38
C CYS A 21 2.82 -19.64 9.18
N LYS A 22 3.96 -20.27 9.48
CA LYS A 22 5.06 -19.64 10.22
C LYS A 22 5.63 -18.44 9.45
N GLN A 23 5.81 -18.55 8.14
CA GLN A 23 6.30 -17.42 7.34
C GLN A 23 5.32 -16.25 7.31
N PHE A 24 4.03 -16.50 7.13
CA PHE A 24 3.04 -15.43 7.16
C PHE A 24 2.96 -14.76 8.55
N GLN A 25 3.00 -15.55 9.63
CA GLN A 25 3.08 -15.00 10.99
C GLN A 25 4.32 -14.13 11.18
N ASN A 26 5.47 -14.52 10.63
CA ASN A 26 6.68 -13.69 10.66
C ASN A 26 6.49 -12.37 9.90
N PHE A 27 5.83 -12.38 8.73
CA PHE A 27 5.53 -11.14 8.01
C PHE A 27 4.63 -10.21 8.82
N CYS A 28 3.60 -10.74 9.49
CA CYS A 28 2.78 -9.96 10.41
C CYS A 28 3.58 -9.40 11.60
N ALA A 29 4.49 -10.19 12.18
CA ALA A 29 5.35 -9.72 13.27
C ALA A 29 6.26 -8.55 12.83
N ILE A 30 6.67 -8.52 11.56
CA ILE A 30 7.49 -7.44 10.96
C ILE A 30 6.59 -6.33 10.36
N SER A 31 5.27 -6.40 10.53
CA SER A 31 4.27 -5.49 9.94
C SER A 31 4.29 -5.40 8.41
N VAL A 32 4.90 -6.37 7.72
CA VAL A 32 4.98 -6.37 6.25
C VAL A 32 3.57 -6.50 5.67
N PRO A 33 3.17 -5.64 4.72
CA PRO A 33 1.86 -5.72 4.08
C PRO A 33 1.72 -7.04 3.32
N VAL A 34 0.86 -7.92 3.84
CA VAL A 34 0.57 -9.20 3.18
C VAL A 34 -0.46 -8.95 2.08
N SER A 35 0.01 -8.75 0.86
CA SER A 35 -0.84 -8.59 -0.33
C SER A 35 -1.21 -9.94 -0.94
N HIS A 36 -2.28 -9.97 -1.74
CA HIS A 36 -2.72 -11.20 -2.41
C HIS A 36 -1.63 -11.80 -3.32
N VAL A 37 -0.89 -10.94 -4.04
CA VAL A 37 0.22 -11.35 -4.92
C VAL A 37 1.35 -11.98 -4.13
N LEU A 38 1.71 -11.39 -2.98
CA LEU A 38 2.75 -11.91 -2.09
C LEU A 38 2.36 -13.27 -1.51
N VAL A 39 1.11 -13.45 -1.09
CA VAL A 39 0.64 -14.75 -0.58
C VAL A 39 0.75 -15.84 -1.65
N LYS A 40 0.30 -15.54 -2.87
CA LYS A 40 0.35 -16.48 -3.98
C LYS A 40 1.79 -16.88 -4.33
N SER A 41 2.69 -15.90 -4.45
CA SER A 41 4.09 -16.16 -4.80
C SER A 41 4.82 -16.96 -3.72
N GLN A 42 4.58 -16.65 -2.45
CA GLN A 42 5.18 -17.38 -1.32
C GLN A 42 4.69 -18.83 -1.26
N ILE A 43 3.38 -19.06 -1.37
CA ILE A 43 2.82 -20.43 -1.39
C ILE A 43 3.43 -21.24 -2.55
N LEU A 44 3.48 -20.66 -3.75
CA LEU A 44 4.05 -21.35 -4.91
C LEU A 44 5.54 -21.63 -4.74
N GLY A 45 6.33 -20.69 -4.21
CA GLY A 45 7.76 -20.88 -3.96
C GLY A 45 8.06 -21.96 -2.89
N ILE A 46 7.27 -22.02 -1.83
CA ILE A 46 7.41 -23.05 -0.79
C ILE A 46 7.03 -24.43 -1.35
N ILE A 47 5.98 -24.52 -2.16
CA ILE A 47 5.60 -25.78 -2.82
C ILE A 47 6.68 -26.20 -3.82
N GLN A 48 7.24 -25.25 -4.59
CA GLN A 48 8.30 -25.56 -5.55
C GLN A 48 9.57 -26.10 -4.86
N SER A 49 9.92 -25.58 -3.68
CA SER A 49 11.09 -26.05 -2.91
C SER A 49 10.87 -27.39 -2.22
N HIS A 50 9.70 -27.62 -1.61
CA HIS A 50 9.46 -28.79 -0.78
C HIS A 50 8.75 -29.95 -1.50
N ALA A 51 7.94 -29.65 -2.53
CA ALA A 51 7.14 -30.63 -3.25
C ALA A 51 6.89 -30.22 -4.71
N PRO A 52 7.93 -30.09 -5.55
CA PRO A 52 7.81 -29.62 -6.93
C PRO A 52 6.93 -30.50 -7.82
N LYS A 53 6.80 -31.79 -7.47
CA LYS A 53 5.93 -32.75 -8.19
C LYS A 53 4.46 -32.31 -8.21
N LEU A 54 4.00 -31.62 -7.18
CA LEU A 54 2.62 -31.11 -7.09
C LEU A 54 2.30 -30.05 -8.15
N LEU A 55 3.30 -29.24 -8.53
CA LEU A 55 3.17 -28.22 -9.56
C LEU A 55 3.34 -28.81 -10.97
N LYS A 56 4.30 -29.74 -11.14
CA LYS A 56 4.59 -30.38 -12.43
C LYS A 56 3.42 -31.22 -12.94
N ASP A 57 2.72 -31.91 -12.04
CA ASP A 57 1.56 -32.75 -12.38
C ASP A 57 0.29 -31.92 -12.68
N GLN A 58 0.34 -30.58 -12.59
CA GLN A 58 -0.80 -29.64 -12.70
C GLN A 58 -2.00 -29.94 -11.77
N LYS A 59 -1.82 -30.84 -10.78
CA LYS A 59 -2.87 -31.24 -9.84
C LYS A 59 -3.23 -30.12 -8.84
N PHE A 60 -2.36 -29.12 -8.69
CA PHE A 60 -2.56 -28.02 -7.77
C PHE A 60 -2.49 -26.66 -8.49
N LYS A 61 -3.57 -25.89 -8.39
CA LYS A 61 -3.64 -24.49 -8.81
C LYS A 61 -3.85 -23.62 -7.57
N CYS A 62 -2.92 -22.69 -7.33
CA CYS A 62 -3.11 -21.66 -6.30
C CYS A 62 -4.08 -20.60 -6.82
N SER A 63 -5.39 -20.87 -6.69
CA SER A 63 -6.46 -19.95 -7.01
C SER A 63 -6.69 -18.93 -5.90
N ASP A 64 -7.31 -17.81 -6.24
CA ASP A 64 -7.67 -16.77 -5.26
C ASP A 64 -8.65 -17.33 -4.22
N THR A 65 -9.58 -18.18 -4.65
CA THR A 65 -10.50 -18.92 -3.77
C THR A 65 -9.76 -19.81 -2.77
N PHE A 66 -8.68 -20.48 -3.19
CA PHE A 66 -7.83 -21.27 -2.31
C PHE A 66 -7.14 -20.38 -1.28
N ILE A 67 -6.56 -19.25 -1.71
CA ILE A 67 -5.84 -18.32 -0.83
C ILE A 67 -6.75 -17.77 0.26
N HIS A 68 -7.92 -17.23 -0.12
CA HIS A 68 -8.89 -16.69 0.83
C HIS A 68 -9.31 -17.74 1.87
N LYS A 69 -9.61 -18.97 1.43
CA LYS A 69 -9.99 -20.07 2.33
C LYS A 69 -8.83 -20.52 3.20
N PHE A 70 -7.62 -20.58 2.66
CA PHE A 70 -6.43 -21.00 3.38
C PHE A 70 -6.12 -20.03 4.54
N LEU A 71 -6.06 -18.73 4.23
CA LEU A 71 -5.78 -17.69 5.22
C LEU A 71 -6.89 -17.62 6.28
N HIS A 72 -8.15 -17.69 5.87
CA HIS A 72 -9.27 -17.70 6.80
C HIS A 72 -9.25 -18.94 7.70
N SER A 73 -9.15 -20.14 7.12
CA SER A 73 -9.22 -21.40 7.90
C SER A 73 -8.03 -21.63 8.82
N LYS A 74 -6.81 -21.27 8.41
CA LYS A 74 -5.58 -21.57 9.16
C LYS A 74 -5.06 -20.43 10.01
N LEU A 75 -5.26 -19.19 9.58
CA LEU A 75 -4.76 -18.01 10.29
C LEU A 75 -5.86 -17.14 10.87
N GLN A 76 -7.14 -17.40 10.54
CA GLN A 76 -8.27 -16.53 10.92
C GLN A 76 -8.00 -15.09 10.47
N TRP A 77 -7.57 -14.96 9.21
CA TRP A 77 -7.25 -13.66 8.62
C TRP A 77 -8.29 -13.22 7.61
N PHE A 78 -8.48 -11.90 7.56
CA PHE A 78 -9.37 -11.23 6.63
C PHE A 78 -8.63 -10.09 5.94
N MET A 79 -9.11 -9.73 4.75
CA MET A 79 -8.58 -8.60 4.01
C MET A 79 -9.11 -7.31 4.65
N CYS A 80 -8.21 -6.48 5.12
CA CYS A 80 -8.52 -5.19 5.73
C CYS A 80 -7.99 -4.07 4.84
N THR A 81 -8.76 -3.00 4.71
CA THR A 81 -8.25 -1.73 4.17
C THR A 81 -7.55 -1.00 5.30
N SER A 82 -6.29 -0.61 5.08
CA SER A 82 -5.57 0.20 6.04
C SER A 82 -6.24 1.58 6.12
N THR A 83 -6.83 1.88 7.27
CA THR A 83 -7.48 3.15 7.57
C THR A 83 -6.47 4.11 8.19
N GLN A 84 -6.42 5.34 7.67
CA GLN A 84 -5.71 6.45 8.31
C GLN A 84 -6.73 7.44 8.84
N VAL A 85 -6.39 8.06 9.97
CA VAL A 85 -7.13 9.18 10.53
C VAL A 85 -6.93 10.36 9.58
N MET A 86 -8.03 10.84 9.00
CA MET A 86 -8.06 12.05 8.19
C MET A 86 -7.52 13.22 9.01
N GLN A 87 -6.61 14.02 8.44
CA GLN A 87 -6.15 15.25 9.10
C GLN A 87 -7.37 16.13 9.41
N LYS A 88 -7.43 16.65 10.63
CA LYS A 88 -8.51 17.56 11.05
C LYS A 88 -8.29 18.90 10.36
N THR A 89 -9.22 19.29 9.49
CA THR A 89 -9.31 20.66 8.99
C THR A 89 -9.73 21.58 10.13
N PRO A 90 -9.17 22.80 10.23
CA PRO A 90 -9.65 23.79 11.19
C PRO A 90 -11.08 24.22 10.87
N ASP A 91 -11.84 24.62 11.89
CA ASP A 91 -13.28 24.92 11.75
C ASP A 91 -13.56 26.09 10.78
N ASN A 92 -12.59 26.98 10.58
CA ASN A 92 -12.70 28.18 9.74
C ASN A 92 -11.97 28.08 8.39
N TRP A 93 -11.70 26.86 7.90
CA TRP A 93 -10.91 26.64 6.68
C TRP A 93 -11.46 27.38 5.45
N GLU A 94 -12.78 27.44 5.28
CA GLU A 94 -13.43 28.12 4.15
C GLU A 94 -13.05 29.60 4.10
N LYS A 95 -13.07 30.27 5.26
CA LYS A 95 -12.77 31.69 5.35
C LYS A 95 -11.30 31.96 5.06
N LEU A 96 -10.41 31.12 5.58
CA LEU A 96 -8.97 31.21 5.31
C LEU A 96 -8.66 31.04 3.82
N CYS A 97 -9.35 30.11 3.14
CA CYS A 97 -9.20 29.93 1.69
C CYS A 97 -9.69 31.16 0.91
N GLU A 98 -10.83 31.74 1.29
CA GLU A 98 -11.37 32.94 0.65
C GLU A 98 -10.45 34.16 0.83
N ASP A 99 -9.98 34.42 2.06
CA ASP A 99 -9.13 35.58 2.36
C ASP A 99 -7.79 35.48 1.62
N MET A 100 -7.19 34.28 1.55
CA MET A 100 -5.98 34.04 0.79
C MET A 100 -6.19 34.29 -0.72
N PHE A 101 -7.32 33.83 -1.27
CA PHE A 101 -7.66 34.07 -2.67
C PHE A 101 -7.80 35.56 -2.99
N MET A 102 -8.46 36.33 -2.12
CA MET A 102 -8.60 37.78 -2.28
C MET A 102 -7.25 38.50 -2.21
N HIS A 103 -6.36 38.09 -1.31
CA HIS A 103 -5.00 38.62 -1.27
C HIS A 103 -4.23 38.34 -2.57
N PHE A 104 -4.32 37.14 -3.14
CA PHE A 104 -3.69 36.84 -4.42
C PHE A 104 -4.19 37.76 -5.53
N ILE A 105 -5.50 37.95 -5.67
CA ILE A 105 -6.08 38.86 -6.67
C ILE A 105 -5.55 40.29 -6.49
N TYR A 106 -5.53 40.77 -5.25
CA TYR A 106 -5.04 42.11 -4.92
C TYR A 106 -3.58 42.30 -5.36
N TYR A 107 -2.69 41.36 -5.01
CA TYR A 107 -1.28 41.41 -5.41
C TYR A 107 -1.08 41.33 -6.93
N ILE A 108 -1.78 40.41 -7.60
CA ILE A 108 -1.71 40.26 -9.05
C ILE A 108 -2.12 41.56 -9.75
N LYS A 109 -3.20 42.20 -9.28
CA LYS A 109 -3.71 43.44 -9.86
C LYS A 109 -2.81 44.65 -9.62
N ILE A 110 -2.21 44.77 -8.44
CA ILE A 110 -1.40 45.94 -8.09
C ILE A 110 -0.02 45.89 -8.72
N PHE A 111 0.60 44.72 -8.75
CA PHE A 111 1.96 44.55 -9.25
C PHE A 111 2.00 44.09 -10.71
N ASP A 112 0.83 43.99 -11.36
CA ASP A 112 0.67 43.50 -12.73
C ASP A 112 1.44 42.18 -12.97
N ILE A 113 1.28 41.25 -12.03
CA ILE A 113 2.07 40.01 -12.03
C ILE A 113 1.65 39.15 -13.22
N PRO A 114 2.57 38.85 -14.16
CA PRO A 114 2.26 38.04 -15.32
C PRO A 114 1.99 36.59 -14.92
N ALA A 115 1.18 35.87 -15.71
CA ALA A 115 0.73 34.52 -15.38
C ALA A 115 1.89 33.52 -15.26
N GLU A 116 2.99 33.76 -15.98
CA GLU A 116 4.22 32.97 -15.94
C GLU A 116 4.83 32.94 -14.52
N LEU A 117 4.70 34.02 -13.76
CA LEU A 117 5.27 34.19 -12.42
C LEU A 117 4.33 33.73 -11.30
N ILE A 118 3.10 33.35 -11.62
CA ILE A 118 2.17 32.75 -10.66
C ILE A 118 2.47 31.25 -10.60
N ILE A 119 3.24 30.86 -9.59
CA ILE A 119 3.80 29.52 -9.46
C ILE A 119 3.06 28.76 -8.36
N ASN A 120 2.47 27.61 -8.70
CA ASN A 120 2.03 26.62 -7.74
C ASN A 120 3.13 25.56 -7.58
N ALA A 121 3.63 25.41 -6.36
CA ALA A 121 4.66 24.42 -6.01
C ALA A 121 4.12 23.53 -4.89
N ASP A 122 4.06 22.23 -5.16
CA ASP A 122 3.65 21.23 -4.18
C ASP A 122 4.69 20.11 -4.08
N GLN A 123 4.75 19.48 -2.91
CA GLN A 123 5.63 18.35 -2.63
C GLN A 123 4.81 17.09 -2.43
N THR A 124 5.10 16.07 -3.23
CA THR A 124 4.47 14.75 -3.09
C THR A 124 5.49 13.71 -2.63
N GLY A 125 5.11 12.91 -1.63
CA GLY A 125 5.91 11.78 -1.17
C GLY A 125 5.78 10.60 -2.12
N ILE A 126 6.86 10.20 -2.77
CA ILE A 126 6.90 9.03 -3.62
C ILE A 126 7.47 7.86 -2.83
N CYS A 127 6.63 6.85 -2.60
CA CYS A 127 7.05 5.59 -1.99
C CYS A 127 7.73 4.69 -3.04
N LEU A 128 8.97 4.29 -2.78
CA LEU A 128 9.73 3.39 -3.66
C LEU A 128 9.15 1.97 -3.70
N ILE A 129 8.46 1.56 -2.63
CA ILE A 129 7.87 0.23 -2.51
C ILE A 129 6.35 0.41 -2.62
N PRO A 130 5.70 -0.13 -3.66
CA PRO A 130 4.25 -0.04 -3.78
C PRO A 130 3.62 -0.86 -2.66
N VAL A 131 3.17 -0.17 -1.60
CA VAL A 131 2.38 -0.78 -0.54
C VAL A 131 0.91 -0.55 -0.86
N GLY A 132 0.22 -1.64 -1.18
CA GLY A 132 -1.22 -1.58 -1.39
C GLY A 132 -1.94 -1.19 -0.10
N ASN A 133 -3.05 -0.47 -0.22
CA ASN A 133 -3.91 -0.10 0.90
C ASN A 133 -4.66 -1.30 1.54
N LYS A 134 -4.50 -2.51 1.00
CA LYS A 134 -5.18 -3.72 1.47
C LYS A 134 -4.17 -4.75 1.93
N THR A 135 -4.35 -5.25 3.13
CA THR A 135 -3.50 -6.27 3.73
C THR A 135 -4.32 -7.29 4.49
N TRP A 136 -3.82 -8.52 4.57
CA TRP A 136 -4.41 -9.54 5.42
C TRP A 136 -4.03 -9.31 6.88
N ALA A 137 -5.02 -9.33 7.78
CA ALA A 137 -4.82 -9.16 9.22
C ALA A 137 -5.75 -10.10 10.01
N CYS A 138 -5.44 -10.29 11.30
CA CYS A 138 -6.27 -11.11 12.19
C CYS A 138 -7.70 -10.55 12.31
N THR A 139 -8.68 -11.44 12.33
CA THR A 139 -10.10 -11.08 12.60
C THR A 139 -10.22 -10.24 13.86
N GLY A 140 -10.96 -9.13 13.78
CA GLY A 140 -11.19 -8.23 14.92
C GLY A 140 -10.10 -7.17 15.14
N SER A 141 -9.11 -7.07 14.26
CA SER A 141 -8.12 -5.99 14.31
C SER A 141 -8.78 -4.63 14.07
N LYS A 142 -8.73 -3.74 15.06
CA LYS A 142 -9.30 -2.37 14.97
C LYS A 142 -8.44 -1.42 14.14
N GLN A 143 -7.13 -1.60 14.19
CA GLN A 143 -6.15 -0.84 13.41
C GLN A 143 -5.15 -1.83 12.81
N VAL A 144 -4.92 -1.70 11.51
CA VAL A 144 -3.96 -2.54 10.77
C VAL A 144 -2.82 -1.64 10.33
N ASN A 145 -1.76 -1.62 11.14
CA ASN A 145 -0.53 -0.95 10.78
C ASN A 145 0.17 -1.74 9.68
N THR A 146 0.65 -1.02 8.67
CA THR A 146 1.32 -1.60 7.53
C THR A 146 2.67 -0.92 7.37
N PHE A 147 3.72 -1.72 7.26
CA PHE A 147 5.08 -1.27 7.02
C PHE A 147 5.13 -0.42 5.74
N ALA A 148 5.90 0.67 5.77
CA ALA A 148 5.99 1.72 4.75
C ALA A 148 4.78 2.66 4.56
N LYS A 149 3.67 2.50 5.31
CA LYS A 149 2.59 3.52 5.29
C LYS A 149 2.88 4.70 6.23
N ASP A 150 3.52 4.43 7.37
CA ASP A 150 4.02 5.45 8.30
C ASP A 150 5.54 5.67 8.20
N GLU A 151 6.25 4.77 7.50
CA GLU A 151 7.70 4.86 7.35
C GLU A 151 8.05 5.88 6.26
N LYS A 152 8.82 6.90 6.64
CA LYS A 152 9.32 8.00 5.79
C LYS A 152 10.37 7.55 4.76
N ARG A 153 10.35 6.30 4.29
CA ARG A 153 11.17 5.84 3.15
C ARG A 153 10.52 6.26 1.82
N GLN A 154 10.22 7.55 1.75
CA GLN A 154 9.68 8.23 0.59
C GLN A 154 10.70 9.30 0.23
N PHE A 155 10.97 9.48 -1.06
CA PHE A 155 11.62 10.71 -1.50
C PHE A 155 10.54 11.71 -1.87
N SER A 156 10.77 12.98 -1.60
CA SER A 156 9.81 14.02 -1.97
C SER A 156 10.09 14.46 -3.40
N LEU A 157 9.08 14.41 -4.25
CA LEU A 157 9.11 15.04 -5.56
C LEU A 157 8.46 16.42 -5.44
N MET A 158 9.23 17.46 -5.74
CA MET A 158 8.72 18.82 -5.82
C MET A 158 8.24 19.06 -7.25
N VAL A 159 6.94 19.29 -7.38
CA VAL A 159 6.24 19.53 -8.64
C VAL A 159 5.84 20.98 -8.68
N VAL A 160 6.21 21.65 -9.76
CA VAL A 160 5.95 23.08 -9.91
C VAL A 160 5.33 23.36 -11.25
N SER A 161 4.23 24.09 -11.23
CA SER A 161 3.50 24.54 -12.42
C SER A 161 3.19 26.02 -12.33
N SER A 162 3.35 26.73 -13.44
CA SER A 162 2.90 28.11 -13.60
C SER A 162 1.44 28.19 -14.03
N ALA A 163 0.76 29.29 -13.73
CA ALA A 163 -0.58 29.58 -14.26
C ALA A 163 -0.61 29.72 -15.79
N ALA A 164 0.53 29.96 -16.43
CA ALA A 164 0.69 29.88 -17.88
C ALA A 164 0.78 28.43 -18.42
N SER A 165 0.44 27.42 -17.61
CA SER A 165 0.52 25.98 -17.97
C SER A 165 1.94 25.48 -18.28
N ILE A 166 2.96 26.15 -17.74
CA ILE A 166 4.37 25.73 -17.86
C ILE A 166 4.72 24.86 -16.66
N ILE A 167 5.19 23.63 -16.93
CA ILE A 167 5.72 22.74 -15.89
C ILE A 167 7.21 23.03 -15.75
N LEU A 168 7.64 23.38 -14.54
CA LEU A 168 9.06 23.55 -14.24
C LEU A 168 9.71 22.18 -13.93
N PRO A 169 11.04 22.07 -14.06
CA PRO A 169 11.75 20.81 -13.82
C PRO A 169 11.44 20.21 -12.45
N PHE A 170 11.16 18.91 -12.42
CA PHE A 170 10.94 18.19 -11.17
C PHE A 170 12.22 18.15 -10.34
N GLN A 171 12.09 18.44 -9.05
CA GLN A 171 13.18 18.28 -8.10
C GLN A 171 12.92 17.08 -7.21
N ALA A 172 13.71 16.02 -7.37
CA ALA A 172 13.72 14.90 -6.45
C ALA A 172 14.58 15.25 -5.22
N ILE A 173 13.93 15.37 -4.06
CA ILE A 173 14.58 15.63 -2.79
C ILE A 173 14.80 14.28 -2.10
N ILE A 174 16.03 13.77 -2.25
CA ILE A 174 16.49 12.53 -1.62
C ILE A 174 17.44 12.94 -0.50
N LYS A 175 16.92 13.31 0.67
CA LYS A 175 17.75 13.71 1.80
C LYS A 175 17.22 13.18 3.12
N GLY A 176 17.87 12.15 3.65
CA GLY A 176 17.89 11.87 5.09
C GLY A 176 19.22 12.32 5.65
N LYS A 177 19.23 13.17 6.69
CA LYS A 177 20.38 13.15 7.61
C LYS A 177 20.26 11.82 8.35
N THR A 178 21.26 10.95 8.16
CA THR A 178 21.49 9.80 9.05
C THR A 178 21.66 10.27 10.48
#